data_AF-A0A522WKS1-F1
#
_entry.id   AF-A0A522WKS1-F1
#
_cell.length_a   1.000
_cell.length_b   1.000
_cell.length_c   1.000
_cell.angle_alpha   90.00
_cell.angle_beta   90.00
_cell.angle_gamma   90.00
#
_symmetry.space_group_name_H-M   'P 1'
#
loop_
_entity.id
_entity.type
_entity.pdbx_description
1 polymer ?
#
loop_
_entity_poly.entity_id
_entity_poly.type
_entity_poly.pdbx_seq_one_letter_code
_entity_poly.pdbx_strand_id
1 'polypeptide(L)' 'MSTSDNIIDAAMAIVRDQGVAKLTLDEAAKKAGISKGGVLYHFKSKDD' A
#
# COMPACT_ATOMS: atom_id res chain seq x y z
N MET A 1 4.79 -1.09 15.38
CA MET A 1 4.19 -0.85 14.06
C MET A 1 5.22 -1.26 13.02
N SER A 2 4.91 -2.28 12.23
CA SER A 2 5.81 -2.82 11.21
C SER A 2 5.71 -2.01 9.92
N THR A 3 6.68 -2.15 9.01
CA THR A 3 6.57 -1.60 7.65
C THR A 3 5.32 -2.12 6.93
N SER A 4 4.95 -3.38 7.17
CA SER A 4 3.73 -3.98 6.64
C SER A 4 2.48 -3.28 7.15
N ASP A 5 2.42 -2.96 8.45
CA ASP A 5 1.27 -2.27 9.04
C ASP A 5 1.08 -0.88 8.39
N ASN A 6 2.18 -0.15 8.19
CA ASN A 6 2.15 1.16 7.53
C ASN A 6 1.63 1.08 6.08
N ILE A 7 1.98 0.02 5.34
CA ILE A 7 1.48 -0.22 3.98
C ILE A 7 -0.02 -0.49 4.00
N ILE A 8 -0.50 -1.31 4.95
CA ILE A 8 -1.92 -1.63 5.10
C ILE A 8 -2.73 -0.38 5.48
N ASP A 9 -2.23 0.44 6.40
CA ASP A 9 -2.89 1.71 6.77
C ASP A 9 -2.97 2.68 5.58
N ALA A 10 -1.89 2.79 4.80
CA ALA A 10 -1.88 3.56 3.57
C ALA A 10 -2.90 3.03 2.55
N ALA A 11 -2.95 1.72 2.34
CA ALA A 11 -3.91 1.07 1.45
C ALA A 11 -5.36 1.32 1.88
N MET A 12 -5.67 1.12 3.17
CA MET A 12 -7.01 1.40 3.73
C MET A 12 -7.41 2.85 3.51
N ALA A 13 -6.49 3.79 3.73
CA ALA A 13 -6.76 5.19 3.50
C ALA A 13 -6.98 5.50 2.01
N ILE A 14 -6.27 4.84 1.08
CA ILE A 14 -6.55 4.99 -0.38
C ILE A 14 -7.95 4.50 -0.71
N VAL A 15 -8.32 3.31 -0.24
CA VAL A 15 -9.64 2.73 -0.51
C VAL A 15 -10.75 3.61 0.06
N ARG A 16 -10.59 4.09 1.29
CA ARG A 16 -11.58 4.96 1.96
C ARG A 16 -11.75 6.29 1.23
N ASP A 17 -10.65 6.93 0.84
CA ASP A 17 -10.68 8.31 0.35
C ASP A 17 -10.88 8.40 -1.18
N GLN A 18 -10.44 7.38 -1.93
CA GLN A 18 -10.38 7.40 -3.40
C GLN A 18 -11.05 6.19 -4.07
N GLY A 19 -11.50 5.20 -3.29
CA GLY A 19 -12.10 3.97 -3.78
C GLY A 19 -11.08 2.90 -4.19
N VAL A 20 -11.54 1.64 -4.24
CA VAL A 20 -10.70 0.46 -4.50
C VAL A 20 -10.01 0.48 -5.86
N ALA A 21 -10.59 1.18 -6.85
CA ALA A 21 -10.00 1.30 -8.18
C ALA A 21 -8.65 2.06 -8.18
N LYS A 22 -8.42 2.91 -7.17
CA LYS A 22 -7.15 3.63 -6.99
C LYS A 22 -6.12 2.87 -6.18
N LEU A 23 -6.49 1.76 -5.55
CA LEU A 23 -5.54 0.93 -4.83
C LEU A 23 -4.60 0.25 -5.83
N THR A 24 -3.34 0.65 -5.80
CA THR A 24 -2.22 0.01 -6.49
C THR A 24 -1.03 -0.07 -5.55
N LEU A 25 -0.09 -0.98 -5.79
CA LEU A 25 1.13 -1.08 -4.98
C LEU A 25 1.97 0.21 -5.03
N ASP A 26 1.93 0.93 -6.15
CA ASP A 26 2.64 2.20 -6.31
C ASP A 26 2.01 3.31 -5.47
N GLU A 27 0.68 3.43 -5.48
CA GLU A 27 -0.02 4.42 -4.65
C GLU A 27 0.13 4.09 -3.16
N ALA A 28 0.07 2.80 -2.79
CA ALA A 28 0.33 2.35 -1.43
C ALA A 28 1.77 2.68 -0.99
N ALA A 29 2.77 2.41 -1.84
CA ALA A 29 4.17 2.75 -1.58
C ALA A 29 4.34 4.26 -1.34
N LYS A 30 3.78 5.07 -2.24
CA LYS A 30 3.83 6.53 -2.18
C LYS A 30 3.18 7.06 -0.90
N LYS A 31 2.01 6.57 -0.53
CA LYS A 31 1.29 7.02 0.68
C LYS A 31 1.94 6.51 1.97
N ALA A 32 2.54 5.32 1.96
CA ALA A 32 3.31 4.76 3.08
C ALA A 32 4.73 5.37 3.22
N GLY A 33 5.18 6.18 2.25
CA GLY A 33 6.50 6.80 2.27
C GLY A 33 7.65 5.83 2.03
N ILE A 34 7.41 4.74 1.30
CA ILE A 34 8.41 3.72 0.98
C ILE A 34 8.53 3.46 -0.52
N SER A 35 9.55 2.71 -0.94
CA SER A 35 9.72 2.33 -2.34
C SER A 35 8.76 1.20 -2.75
N LYS A 36 8.47 1.11 -4.06
CA LYS A 36 7.73 -0.02 -4.64
C LYS A 36 8.38 -1.37 -4.33
N GLY A 37 9.71 -1.44 -4.37
CA GLY A 37 10.46 -2.64 -4.00
C GLY A 37 10.28 -3.03 -2.54
N GLY A 38 10.19 -2.03 -1.64
CA GLY A 38 9.87 -2.24 -0.23
C GLY A 38 8.46 -2.79 -0.02
N VAL A 39 7.47 -2.31 -0.78
CA VAL A 39 6.12 -2.91 -0.79
C VAL A 39 6.18 -4.35 -1.29
N LEU A 40 6.86 -4.61 -2.41
CA LEU A 40 6.97 -5.93 -3.04
C LEU A 40 7.69 -6.97 -2.16
N TYR A 41 8.52 -6.54 -1.22
CA TYR A 41 9.11 -7.41 -0.21
C TYR A 41 8.06 -7.98 0.76
N HIS A 42 7.00 -7.23 1.04
CA HIS A 42 5.91 -7.62 1.94
C HIS A 42 4.69 -8.19 1.20
N PHE A 43 4.32 -7.62 0.06
CA PHE A 43 3.13 -7.98 -0.73
C PHE A 43 3.50 -8.09 -2.20
N LYS A 44 3.43 -9.29 -2.79
CA LYS A 44 3.83 -9.53 -4.18
C LYS A 44 2.79 -9.01 -5.18
N SER A 45 1.54 -8.94 -4.74
CA SER A 45 0.42 -8.45 -5.53
C SER A 45 -0.52 -7.60 -4.67
N LYS A 46 -1.51 -6.99 -5.31
CA LYS A 46 -2.57 -6.25 -4.61
C LYS A 46 -3.56 -7.19 -3.89
N ASP A 47 -3.58 -8.46 -4.28
CA ASP A 47 -4.54 -9.46 -3.82
C ASP A 47 -3.95 -10.39 -2.73
N ASP A 48 -2.70 -10.13 -2.31
CA ASP A 48 -2.04 -10.78 -1.16
C ASP A 48 -2.57 -10.22 0.17
#